data_AF-A0A967IYU5-F1
#
_entry.id   AF-A0A967IYU5-F1
#
_cell.length_a   1.000
_cell.length_b   1.000
_cell.length_c   1.000
_cell.angle_alpha   90.00
_cell.angle_beta   90.00
_cell.angle_gamma   90.00
#
_symmetry.space_group_name_H-M   'P 1'
#
loop_
_entity.id
_entity.type
_entity.pdbx_description
1 polymer ?
#
loop_
_entity_poly.entity_id
_entity_poly.type
_entity_poly.pdbx_seq_one_letter_code
_entity_poly.pdbx_strand_id
1 'polypeptide(L)'
;KPTIVYALFAAAFLASQFIGSRTLVERAMGHVMELPARTWRQLNWIWVAHFAVLGVANIYVVYNYSEEFWVNFKLFGTLGLTLLTVIGQAVW
;
A
#
# COMPACT_ATOMS: atom_id res chain seq x y z
N LYS A 1 -17.38 2.13 7.33
CA LYS A 1 -17.15 2.43 5.89
C LYS A 1 -15.69 2.10 5.55
N PRO A 2 -15.41 1.14 4.66
CA PRO A 2 -14.06 0.59 4.41
C PRO A 2 -13.00 1.62 3.97
N THR A 3 -13.43 2.79 3.47
CA THR A 3 -12.56 3.92 3.10
C THR A 3 -11.69 4.44 4.26
N ILE A 4 -12.22 4.42 5.49
CA ILE A 4 -11.49 4.87 6.69
C ILE A 4 -10.32 3.94 7.00
N VAL A 5 -10.47 2.64 6.70
CA VAL A 5 -9.44 1.63 6.96
C VAL A 5 -8.25 1.83 6.02
N TYR A 6 -8.50 2.06 4.72
CA TYR A 6 -7.43 2.35 3.77
C TYR A 6 -6.69 3.66 4.07
N ALA A 7 -7.43 4.71 4.47
CA ALA A 7 -6.82 5.97 4.89
C ALA A 7 -5.98 5.83 6.17
N LEU A 8 -6.45 5.03 7.14
CA LEU A 8 -5.69 4.70 8.35
C LEU A 8 -4.40 3.92 8.04
N PHE A 9 -4.47 2.93 7.15
CA PHE A 9 -3.27 2.20 6.72
C PHE A 9 -2.29 3.10 5.98
N ALA A 10 -2.74 3.92 5.04
CA ALA A 10 -1.89 4.88 4.34
C ALA A 10 -1.19 5.85 5.33
N ALA A 11 -1.94 6.40 6.29
CA ALA A 11 -1.40 7.27 7.32
C ALA A 11 -0.42 6.55 8.26
N ALA A 12 -0.70 5.30 8.63
CA ALA A 12 0.19 4.50 9.47
C ALA A 12 1.51 4.15 8.76
N PHE A 13 1.44 3.76 7.47
CA PHE A 13 2.63 3.50 6.65
C PHE A 13 3.46 4.76 6.44
N LEU A 14 2.82 5.89 6.16
CA LEU A 14 3.48 7.19 6.02
C LEU A 14 4.12 7.63 7.35
N ALA A 15 3.40 7.52 8.46
CA ALA A 15 3.91 7.86 9.78
C ALA A 15 5.11 6.98 10.17
N SER A 16 5.09 5.68 9.85
CA SER A 16 6.22 4.76 10.11
C SER A 16 7.48 5.10 9.33
N GLN A 17 7.35 5.90 8.27
CA GLN A 17 8.48 6.36 7.48
C GLN A 17 9.27 7.48 8.17
N PHE A 18 8.63 8.22 9.08
CA PHE A 18 9.20 9.32 9.87
C PHE A 18 9.32 9.00 11.36
N ILE A 19 8.53 8.03 11.87
CA ILE A 19 8.46 7.63 13.27
C ILE A 19 9.02 6.22 13.41
N GLY A 20 10.28 6.13 13.81
CA GLY A 20 10.97 4.87 14.15
C GLY A 20 12.23 4.62 13.31
N SER A 21 13.13 3.80 13.85
CA SER A 21 14.38 3.39 13.18
C SER A 21 14.19 2.33 12.10
N ARG A 22 13.00 1.69 12.06
CA ARG A 22 12.63 0.63 11.11
C ARG A 22 11.26 0.90 10.52
N THR A 23 11.14 0.76 9.21
CA THR A 23 9.89 0.98 8.47
C THR A 23 8.87 -0.13 8.74
N LEU A 24 7.57 0.10 8.48
CA LEU A 24 6.56 -0.95 8.64
C LEU A 24 6.82 -2.15 7.72
N VAL A 25 7.29 -1.91 6.50
CA VAL A 25 7.69 -2.98 5.56
C VAL A 25 8.86 -3.80 6.12
N GLU A 26 9.86 -3.14 6.70
CA GLU A 26 10.99 -3.82 7.37
C GLU A 26 10.55 -4.63 8.59
N ARG A 27 9.56 -4.17 9.37
CA ARG A 27 9.01 -4.96 10.47
C ARG A 27 8.22 -6.17 9.99
N ALA A 28 7.48 -6.01 8.89
CA ALA A 28 6.66 -7.05 8.32
C ALA A 28 7.49 -8.11 7.60
N MET A 29 8.55 -7.74 6.88
CA MET A 29 9.31 -8.65 6.01
C MET A 29 10.76 -8.86 6.44
N GLY A 30 11.28 -8.13 7.43
CA GLY A 30 12.66 -8.26 7.90
C GLY A 30 12.98 -9.61 8.56
N HIS A 31 11.98 -10.46 8.79
CA HIS A 31 12.16 -11.85 9.22
C HIS A 31 12.31 -12.82 8.04
N VAL A 32 11.92 -12.41 6.82
CA VAL A 32 11.96 -13.22 5.60
C VAL A 32 13.23 -12.93 4.79
N MET A 33 13.72 -11.69 4.82
CA MET A 33 14.87 -11.26 4.04
C MET A 33 15.69 -10.21 4.79
N GLU A 34 17.00 -10.25 4.65
CA GLU A 34 17.92 -9.22 5.17
C GLU A 34 18.34 -8.29 4.02
N LEU A 35 17.85 -7.04 4.07
CA LEU A 35 18.20 -6.00 3.11
C LEU A 35 18.86 -4.80 3.80
N PRO A 36 19.68 -4.02 3.10
CA PRO A 36 20.22 -2.76 3.62
C PRO A 36 19.10 -1.80 4.04
N ALA A 37 19.31 -1.02 5.12
CA ALA A 37 18.35 -0.04 5.64
C ALA A 37 17.91 1.02 4.61
N ARG A 38 18.70 1.25 3.55
CA ARG A 38 18.34 2.15 2.44
C ARG A 38 17.26 1.53 1.54
N THR A 39 17.39 0.25 1.21
CA THR A 39 16.42 -0.50 0.39
C THR A 39 15.08 -0.61 1.11
N TRP A 40 15.08 -0.88 2.41
CA TRP A 40 13.84 -0.88 3.22
C TRP A 40 13.07 0.44 3.15
N ARG A 41 13.78 1.57 3.16
CA ARG A 41 13.16 2.89 3.01
C ARG A 41 12.55 3.10 1.63
N GLN A 42 13.21 2.63 0.57
CA GLN A 42 12.68 2.69 -0.79
C GLN A 42 11.44 1.80 -0.94
N LEU A 43 11.48 0.58 -0.40
CA LEU A 43 10.32 -0.31 -0.36
C LEU A 43 9.15 0.33 0.39
N ASN A 44 9.40 0.93 1.56
CA ASN A 44 8.34 1.59 2.31
C ASN A 44 7.71 2.76 1.53
N TRP A 45 8.50 3.50 0.74
CA TRP A 45 7.95 4.53 -0.16
C TRP A 45 7.04 3.96 -1.24
N ILE A 46 7.41 2.83 -1.86
CA ILE A 46 6.58 2.14 -2.84
C ILE A 46 5.25 1.70 -2.20
N TRP A 47 5.31 1.15 -0.98
CA TRP A 47 4.12 0.75 -0.24
C TRP A 47 3.25 1.93 0.19
N VAL A 48 3.84 3.06 0.60
CA VAL A 48 3.11 4.31 0.86
C VAL A 48 2.38 4.78 -0.40
N ALA A 49 3.07 4.82 -1.55
CA ALA A 49 2.47 5.20 -2.82
C ALA A 49 1.33 4.25 -3.23
N HIS A 50 1.52 2.95 -3.05
CA HIS A 50 0.51 1.92 -3.29
C HIS A 50 -0.77 2.18 -2.48
N PHE A 51 -0.65 2.34 -1.16
CA PHE A 51 -1.82 2.61 -0.30
C PHE A 51 -2.46 3.97 -0.59
N ALA A 52 -1.68 4.99 -0.94
CA ALA A 52 -2.19 6.29 -1.34
C ALA A 52 -3.02 6.21 -2.63
N VAL A 53 -2.50 5.52 -3.67
CA VAL A 53 -3.21 5.28 -4.93
C VAL A 53 -4.48 4.47 -4.68
N LEU A 54 -4.43 3.44 -3.84
CA LEU A 54 -5.61 2.66 -3.45
C LEU A 54 -6.67 3.51 -2.76
N GLY A 55 -6.27 4.40 -1.85
CA GLY A 55 -7.18 5.32 -1.16
C GLY A 55 -7.87 6.27 -2.13
N VAL A 56 -7.11 6.90 -3.03
CA VAL A 56 -7.63 7.80 -4.06
C VAL A 56 -8.56 7.05 -5.01
N ALA A 57 -8.14 5.89 -5.50
CA ALA A 57 -8.94 5.06 -6.39
C ALA A 57 -10.21 4.55 -5.70
N ASN A 58 -10.17 4.19 -4.41
CA ASN A 58 -11.36 3.77 -3.67
C ASN A 58 -12.40 4.89 -3.55
N ILE A 59 -11.95 6.12 -3.27
CA ILE A 59 -12.80 7.31 -3.24
C ILE A 59 -13.38 7.57 -4.63
N TYR A 60 -12.53 7.57 -5.66
CA TYR A 60 -12.97 7.78 -7.04
C TYR A 60 -14.04 6.75 -7.45
N VAL A 61 -13.81 5.48 -7.14
CA VAL A 61 -14.73 4.39 -7.49
C VAL A 61 -16.05 4.48 -6.73
N VAL A 62 -16.02 4.75 -5.43
CA VAL A 62 -17.26 4.78 -4.63
C VAL A 62 -18.18 5.94 -4.99
N TYR A 63 -17.65 7.05 -5.50
CA TYR A 63 -18.45 8.22 -5.89
C TYR A 63 -18.85 8.23 -7.37
N ASN A 64 -18.14 7.52 -8.26
CA ASN A 64 -18.38 7.58 -9.70
C ASN A 64 -18.94 6.28 -10.31
N TYR A 65 -18.93 5.15 -9.59
CA TYR A 65 -19.34 3.84 -10.12
C TYR A 65 -20.37 3.15 -9.23
N SER A 66 -21.01 2.11 -9.78
CA SER A 66 -22.00 1.28 -9.07
C SER A 66 -21.37 0.46 -7.93
N GLU A 67 -22.21 0.02 -6.99
CA GLU A 67 -21.77 -0.84 -5.88
C GLU A 67 -21.15 -2.14 -6.38
N GLU A 68 -21.69 -2.72 -7.45
CA GLU A 68 -21.16 -3.94 -8.08
C GLU A 68 -19.73 -3.73 -8.62
N PHE A 69 -19.48 -2.59 -9.28
CA PHE A 69 -18.13 -2.23 -9.71
C PHE A 69 -17.21 -1.97 -8.50
N TRP A 70 -17.71 -1.35 -7.44
CA TRP A 70 -16.93 -1.11 -6.22
C TRP A 70 -16.53 -2.41 -5.50
N VAL A 71 -17.42 -3.41 -5.44
CA VAL A 71 -17.10 -4.74 -4.90
C VAL A 71 -16.03 -5.42 -5.75
N ASN A 72 -16.18 -5.39 -7.08
CA ASN A 72 -15.18 -5.95 -8.00
C ASN A 72 -13.84 -5.21 -7.93
N PHE A 73 -13.84 -3.89 -7.78
CA PHE A 73 -12.61 -3.11 -7.60
C PHE A 73 -11.88 -3.48 -6.31
N LYS A 74 -12.61 -3.73 -5.21
CA LYS A 74 -11.98 -4.23 -3.99
C LYS A 74 -11.39 -5.61 -4.14
N LEU A 75 -12.05 -6.49 -4.90
CA LEU A 75 -11.57 -7.85 -5.09
C LEU A 75 -10.38 -7.89 -6.05
N PHE A 76 -10.58 -7.40 -7.28
CA PHE A 76 -9.61 -7.51 -8.37
C PHE A 76 -8.69 -6.31 -8.50
N GLY A 77 -9.18 -5.10 -8.20
CA GLY A 77 -8.37 -3.87 -8.30
C GLY A 77 -7.30 -3.79 -7.23
N THR A 78 -7.60 -4.21 -5.99
CA THR A 78 -6.60 -4.30 -4.91
C THR A 78 -5.54 -5.35 -5.24
N LEU A 79 -5.95 -6.54 -5.72
CA LEU A 79 -5.05 -7.61 -6.13
C LEU A 79 -4.16 -7.17 -7.30
N GLY A 80 -4.74 -6.57 -8.35
CA GLY A 80 -4.00 -6.07 -9.50
C GLY A 80 -2.97 -5.01 -9.11
N LEU A 81 -3.34 -4.04 -8.28
CA LEU A 81 -2.40 -3.03 -7.81
C LEU A 81 -1.31 -3.64 -6.91
N THR A 82 -1.66 -4.64 -6.10
CA THR A 82 -0.70 -5.32 -5.22
C THR A 82 0.33 -6.07 -6.07
N LEU A 83 -0.11 -6.80 -7.08
CA LEU A 83 0.77 -7.48 -8.03
C LEU A 83 1.69 -6.49 -8.76
N LEU A 84 1.16 -5.36 -9.24
CA LEU A 84 1.96 -4.31 -9.86
C LEU A 84 3.04 -3.77 -8.91
N THR A 85 2.70 -3.63 -7.64
CA THR A 85 3.62 -3.12 -6.61
C THR A 85 4.68 -4.15 -6.26
N VAL A 86 4.30 -5.42 -6.16
CA VAL A 86 5.20 -6.55 -5.94
C VAL A 86 6.17 -6.73 -7.10
N ILE A 87 5.70 -6.61 -8.34
CA ILE A 87 6.56 -6.66 -9.53
C ILE A 87 7.46 -5.42 -9.57
N GLY A 88 6.91 -4.23 -9.33
CA GLY A 88 7.68 -2.99 -9.31
C GLY A 88 8.81 -2.98 -8.29
N GLN A 89 8.59 -3.53 -7.09
CA GLN A 89 9.64 -3.68 -6.08
C GLN A 89 10.61 -4.85 -6.34
N ALA A 90 10.25 -5.81 -7.21
CA ALA A 90 11.12 -6.95 -7.56
C ALA A 90 12.05 -6.63 -8.73
N VAL A 91 11.68 -5.67 -9.58
CA VAL A 91 12.47 -5.21 -10.73
C VAL A 91 13.54 -4.18 -10.33
N TRP A 92 13.43 -3.62 -9.12
CA TRP A 92 14.33 -2.59 -8.56
C TRP A 92 15.11 -3.13 -7.36
#